data_AF-A0A7C1C4L6-F1
#
_entry.id   AF-A0A7C1C4L6-F1
#
_cell.length_a   1.000
_cell.length_b   1.000
_cell.length_c   1.000
_cell.angle_alpha   90.00
_cell.angle_beta   90.00
_cell.angle_gamma   90.00
#
_symmetry.space_group_name_H-M   'P 1'
#
loop_
_entity.id
_entity.type
_entity.pdbx_description
1 polymer ?
#
loop_
_entity_poly.entity_id
_entity_poly.type
_entity_poly.pdbx_seq_one_letter_code
_entity_poly.pdbx_strand_id
1 'polypeptide(L)'
;KRLTLAKANMTTIRDYIAAHPGERDEILNYNKSFIFFKWSRTPGAVGSLGEELTAGRSIAVDLGCFPAGALGFLVTRQPAPAGEGAGGWTRLKRLVLAQDTGSAIRGPGRVDLFWGAGPEAGRLAGRMKETGSLYFLLLRRRVK
;
A
#
# COMPACT_ATOMS: atom_id res chain seq x y z
N LYS A 1 -0.40 28.00 9.42
CA LYS A 1 -0.26 27.09 10.59
C LYS A 1 0.19 25.73 10.08
N ARG A 2 1.30 25.17 10.57
CA ARG A 2 1.87 23.91 10.05
C ARG A 2 0.92 22.71 10.26
N LEU A 3 0.97 21.74 9.34
CA LEU A 3 0.20 20.49 9.42
C LEU A 3 0.67 19.63 10.60
N THR A 4 -0.25 19.06 11.38
CA THR A 4 0.09 18.17 12.50
C THR A 4 0.19 16.73 12.03
N LEU A 5 1.03 15.91 12.69
CA LEU A 5 1.20 14.49 12.36
C LEU A 5 -0.11 13.70 12.38
N ALA A 6 -1.01 14.01 13.31
CA ALA A 6 -2.32 13.36 13.41
C ALA A 6 -3.21 13.61 12.19
N LYS A 7 -3.02 14.73 11.50
CA LYS A 7 -3.81 15.12 10.31
C LYS A 7 -3.10 14.78 9.00
N ALA A 8 -1.84 14.35 9.04
CA ALA A 8 -1.04 14.10 7.86
C ALA A 8 -1.51 12.86 7.08
N ASN A 9 -2.01 13.10 5.87
CA ASN A 9 -2.33 12.13 4.84
C ASN A 9 -2.07 12.74 3.45
N MET A 10 -2.11 11.92 2.40
CA MET A 10 -1.80 12.36 1.02
C MET A 10 -2.58 13.60 0.57
N THR A 11 -3.87 13.69 0.90
CA THR A 11 -4.70 14.84 0.52
C THR A 11 -4.25 16.10 1.27
N THR A 12 -4.17 16.04 2.60
CA THR A 12 -3.78 17.19 3.43
C THR A 12 -2.36 17.68 3.15
N ILE A 13 -1.43 16.79 2.77
CA ILE A 13 -0.06 17.15 2.39
C ILE A 13 -0.08 17.93 1.06
N ARG A 14 -0.84 17.45 0.07
CA ARG A 14 -0.99 18.15 -1.22
C ARG A 14 -1.59 19.54 -1.04
N ASP A 15 -2.66 19.63 -0.23
CA ASP A 15 -3.34 20.89 0.04
C ASP A 15 -2.41 21.88 0.77
N TYR A 16 -1.61 21.41 1.73
CA TYR A 16 -0.64 22.24 2.43
C TYR A 16 0.41 22.81 1.48
N ILE A 17 1.02 21.97 0.63
CA ILE A 17 2.05 22.40 -0.33
C ILE A 17 1.46 23.39 -1.36
N ALA A 18 0.24 23.15 -1.83
CA ALA A 18 -0.45 24.05 -2.76
C ALA A 18 -0.72 25.43 -2.14
N ALA A 19 -1.06 25.48 -0.85
CA ALA A 19 -1.29 26.72 -0.11
C ALA A 19 0.01 27.45 0.29
N HIS A 20 1.17 26.79 0.26
CA HIS A 20 2.46 27.34 0.70
C HIS A 20 3.56 27.12 -0.36
N PRO A 21 3.43 27.72 -1.57
CA PRO A 21 4.36 27.47 -2.68
C PRO A 21 5.82 27.87 -2.36
N GLY A 22 6.04 28.84 -1.47
CA GLY A 22 7.39 29.25 -1.05
C GLY A 22 8.12 28.24 -0.16
N GLU A 23 7.39 27.34 0.52
CA GLU A 23 7.96 26.25 1.34
C GLU A 23 8.11 24.94 0.54
N ARG A 24 7.58 24.88 -0.69
CA ARG A 24 7.46 23.64 -1.47
C ARG A 24 8.79 22.93 -1.67
N ASP A 25 9.79 23.64 -2.17
CA ASP A 25 11.06 23.01 -2.55
C ASP A 25 11.83 22.55 -1.32
N GLU A 26 11.80 23.32 -0.22
CA GLU A 26 12.37 22.91 1.07
C GLU A 26 11.74 21.60 1.57
N ILE A 27 10.40 21.53 1.54
CA ILE A 27 9.65 20.35 1.99
C ILE A 27 9.94 19.14 1.10
N LEU A 28 9.89 19.28 -0.22
CA LEU A 28 10.09 18.18 -1.16
C LEU A 28 11.54 17.68 -1.17
N ASN A 29 12.51 18.60 -1.08
CA ASN A 29 13.93 18.26 -1.09
C ASN A 29 14.44 17.72 0.25
N TYR A 30 13.63 17.76 1.31
CA TYR A 30 13.96 17.08 2.57
C TYR A 30 14.17 15.57 2.38
N ASN A 31 13.35 14.95 1.51
CA ASN A 31 13.57 13.56 1.11
C ASN A 31 14.57 13.50 -0.05
N LYS A 32 15.79 13.05 0.22
CA LYS A 32 16.86 12.90 -0.80
C LYS A 32 16.58 11.80 -1.83
N SER A 33 15.59 10.94 -1.60
CA SER A 33 15.22 9.89 -2.55
C SER A 33 14.54 10.49 -3.78
N PHE A 34 15.05 10.16 -4.96
CA PHE A 34 14.45 10.54 -6.24
C PHE A 34 14.11 9.30 -7.05
N ILE A 35 12.90 9.25 -7.61
CA ILE A 35 12.40 8.09 -8.37
C ILE A 35 12.48 8.40 -9.87
N PHE A 36 13.20 7.56 -10.60
CA PHE A 36 13.22 7.57 -12.07
C PHE A 36 12.24 6.53 -12.61
N PHE A 37 11.60 6.83 -13.73
CA PHE A 37 10.61 5.97 -14.37
C PHE A 37 11.08 5.54 -15.76
N LYS A 38 10.55 4.40 -16.22
CA LYS A 38 10.66 3.94 -17.60
C LYS A 38 9.26 3.64 -18.15
N TRP A 39 9.11 3.65 -19.46
CA TRP A 39 7.86 3.24 -20.10
C TRP A 39 7.58 1.75 -19.80
N SER A 40 6.37 1.47 -19.33
CA SER A 40 5.92 0.10 -19.10
C SER A 40 5.47 -0.54 -20.41
N ARG A 41 5.68 -1.86 -20.53
CA ARG A 41 5.16 -2.67 -21.64
C ARG A 41 3.75 -3.21 -21.35
N THR A 42 3.30 -3.09 -20.10
CA THR A 42 1.96 -3.49 -19.66
C THR A 42 1.22 -2.29 -19.08
N PRO A 43 -0.12 -2.29 -19.14
CA PRO A 43 -0.92 -1.20 -18.57
C PRO A 43 -0.94 -1.21 -17.04
N GLY A 44 -0.65 -2.35 -16.40
CA GLY A 44 -0.64 -2.50 -14.96
C GLY A 44 0.66 -2.07 -14.28
N ALA A 45 0.60 -1.92 -12.96
CA ALA A 45 1.79 -1.71 -12.14
C ALA A 45 2.61 -2.99 -12.09
N VAL A 46 3.92 -2.91 -12.31
CA VAL A 46 4.85 -4.04 -12.19
C VAL A 46 5.52 -3.98 -10.82
N GLY A 47 5.39 -5.05 -10.04
CA GLY A 47 5.98 -5.16 -8.71
C GLY A 47 7.48 -5.40 -8.72
N SER A 48 8.09 -5.42 -7.54
CA SER A 48 9.53 -5.69 -7.37
C SER A 48 9.98 -7.06 -7.92
N LEU A 49 9.06 -8.00 -8.14
CA LEU A 49 9.36 -9.31 -8.73
C LEU A 49 9.35 -9.31 -10.28
N GLY A 50 9.05 -8.17 -10.91
CA GLY A 50 8.95 -8.06 -12.37
C GLY A 50 7.60 -8.52 -12.94
N GLU A 51 6.66 -8.93 -12.07
CA GLU A 51 5.32 -9.37 -12.44
C GLU A 51 4.28 -8.26 -12.27
N GLU A 52 3.23 -8.30 -13.09
CA GLU A 52 2.12 -7.35 -12.96
C GLU A 52 1.33 -7.60 -11.67
N LEU A 53 1.04 -6.51 -10.95
CA LEU A 53 0.29 -6.54 -9.71
C LEU A 53 -1.20 -6.68 -9.98
N THR A 54 -1.81 -7.61 -9.25
CA THR A 54 -3.24 -7.86 -9.29
C THR A 54 -3.94 -7.04 -8.21
N ALA A 55 -4.85 -6.16 -8.63
CA ALA A 55 -5.62 -5.30 -7.73
C ALA A 55 -6.33 -6.11 -6.63
N GLY A 56 -6.11 -5.70 -5.38
CA GLY A 56 -6.66 -6.33 -4.20
C GLY A 56 -6.08 -7.70 -3.86
N ARG A 57 -5.06 -8.18 -4.58
CA ARG A 57 -4.44 -9.50 -4.38
C ARG A 57 -2.93 -9.41 -4.18
N SER A 58 -2.26 -8.44 -4.78
CA SER A 58 -0.83 -8.23 -4.54
C SER A 58 -0.61 -7.38 -3.30
N ILE A 59 0.39 -7.76 -2.50
CA ILE A 59 0.83 -7.00 -1.33
C ILE A 59 2.32 -6.68 -1.42
N ALA A 60 2.70 -5.52 -0.89
CA ALA A 60 4.08 -5.20 -0.57
C ALA A 60 4.39 -5.62 0.87
N VAL A 61 5.51 -6.31 1.06
CA VAL A 61 6.00 -6.77 2.37
C VAL A 61 7.52 -6.58 2.48
N ASP A 62 8.06 -6.72 3.69
CA ASP A 62 9.51 -6.78 3.86
C ASP A 62 10.05 -8.15 3.39
N LEU A 63 10.75 -8.17 2.26
CA LEU A 63 11.34 -9.38 1.69
C LEU A 63 12.52 -9.94 2.52
N GLY A 64 13.04 -9.17 3.48
CA GLY A 64 13.98 -9.69 4.49
C GLY A 64 13.28 -10.53 5.56
N CYS A 65 11.96 -10.36 5.75
CA CYS A 65 11.16 -11.11 6.71
C CYS A 65 10.36 -12.25 6.06
N PHE A 66 9.87 -12.05 4.84
CA PHE A 66 8.94 -12.97 4.18
C PHE A 66 9.40 -13.33 2.76
N PRO A 67 9.19 -14.58 2.30
CA PRO A 67 9.60 -14.98 0.96
C PRO A 67 8.83 -14.22 -0.13
N ALA A 68 9.55 -13.80 -1.18
CA ALA A 68 8.96 -13.30 -2.41
C ALA A 68 7.98 -14.33 -3.00
N GLY A 69 6.82 -13.86 -3.45
CA GLY A 69 5.76 -14.67 -4.03
C GLY A 69 4.94 -15.50 -3.04
N ALA A 70 5.21 -15.41 -1.73
CA ALA A 70 4.50 -16.21 -0.74
C ALA A 70 2.99 -15.94 -0.73
N LEU A 71 2.21 -17.02 -0.65
CA LEU A 71 0.76 -16.99 -0.53
C LEU A 71 0.37 -16.68 0.92
N GLY A 72 -0.34 -15.56 1.09
CA GLY A 72 -0.84 -15.08 2.38
C GLY A 72 -2.36 -15.07 2.45
N PHE A 73 -2.90 -15.11 3.67
CA PHE A 73 -4.29 -14.85 3.97
C PHE A 73 -4.38 -13.59 4.85
N LEU A 74 -4.91 -12.51 4.27
CA LEU A 74 -5.06 -11.21 4.92
C LEU A 74 -6.44 -11.11 5.57
N VAL A 75 -6.46 -10.75 6.85
CA VAL A 75 -7.66 -10.44 7.64
C VAL A 75 -7.53 -9.03 8.20
N THR A 76 -8.36 -8.12 7.73
CA THR A 76 -8.37 -6.72 8.17
C THR A 76 -9.75 -6.09 7.94
N ARG A 77 -9.83 -4.76 7.92
CA ARG A 77 -11.00 -4.00 7.49
C ARG A 77 -10.63 -3.14 6.28
N GLN A 78 -11.62 -2.80 5.47
CA GLN A 78 -11.47 -1.88 4.36
C GLN A 78 -12.57 -0.81 4.40
N PRO A 79 -12.34 0.37 3.82
CA PRO A 79 -13.40 1.37 3.67
C PRO A 79 -14.63 0.75 2.98
N ALA A 80 -15.83 1.04 3.49
CA ALA A 80 -17.06 0.56 2.87
C ALA A 80 -17.20 1.10 1.44
N PRO A 81 -17.75 0.29 0.50
CA PRO A 81 -18.12 0.75 -0.84
C PRO A 81 -19.06 1.96 -0.79
N ALA A 82 -19.04 2.79 -1.81
CA ALA A 82 -20.00 3.88 -1.93
C ALA A 82 -21.43 3.32 -2.04
N GLY A 83 -22.31 3.70 -1.10
CA GLY A 83 -23.72 3.30 -1.09
C GLY A 83 -24.21 2.83 0.28
N GLU A 84 -23.39 2.08 1.02
CA GLU A 84 -23.72 1.61 2.38
C GLU A 84 -22.95 2.44 3.41
N GLY A 85 -23.59 3.47 3.96
CA GLY A 85 -23.02 4.28 5.05
C GLY A 85 -21.65 4.86 4.70
N ALA A 86 -21.60 5.72 3.67
CA ALA A 86 -20.39 6.37 3.17
C ALA A 86 -19.56 7.00 4.31
N GLY A 87 -18.60 6.25 4.84
CA GLY A 87 -17.88 6.58 6.07
C GLY A 87 -17.50 5.35 6.90
N GLY A 88 -18.24 4.26 6.75
CA GLY A 88 -18.02 3.00 7.46
C GLY A 88 -16.83 2.17 6.96
N TRP A 89 -16.62 1.06 7.67
CA TRP A 89 -15.57 0.07 7.41
C TRP A 89 -16.21 -1.32 7.38
N THR A 90 -15.87 -2.12 6.37
CA THR A 90 -16.32 -3.51 6.25
C THR A 90 -15.16 -4.48 6.46
N ARG A 91 -15.45 -5.73 6.84
CA ARG A 91 -14.42 -6.76 7.02
C ARG A 91 -13.82 -7.16 5.67
N LEU A 92 -12.50 -7.32 5.66
CA LEU A 92 -11.73 -7.82 4.52
C LEU A 92 -11.06 -9.13 4.91
N LYS A 93 -11.36 -10.20 4.18
CA LYS A 93 -10.68 -11.49 4.28
C LYS A 93 -10.35 -11.99 2.88
N ARG A 94 -9.08 -12.19 2.54
CA ARG A 94 -8.70 -12.66 1.20
C ARG A 94 -7.31 -13.27 1.12
N LEU A 95 -7.14 -14.16 0.15
CA LEU A 95 -5.82 -14.62 -0.29
C LEU A 95 -5.11 -13.51 -1.06
N VAL A 96 -3.82 -13.34 -0.76
CA VAL A 96 -2.91 -12.34 -1.30
C VAL A 96 -1.54 -12.94 -1.62
N LEU A 97 -0.74 -12.28 -2.46
CA LEU A 97 0.61 -12.70 -2.84
C LEU A 97 1.63 -11.59 -2.56
N ALA A 98 2.75 -11.94 -1.94
CA ALA A 98 3.88 -11.05 -1.70
C ALA A 98 4.66 -10.75 -2.99
N GLN A 99 4.15 -9.85 -3.82
CA GLN A 99 4.70 -9.56 -5.16
C GLN A 99 5.46 -8.24 -5.27
N ASP A 100 5.53 -7.48 -4.18
CA ASP A 100 6.17 -6.18 -4.18
C ASP A 100 6.92 -5.90 -2.86
N THR A 101 7.73 -4.83 -2.84
CA THR A 101 8.37 -4.30 -1.64
C THR A 101 8.45 -2.77 -1.71
N GLY A 102 8.47 -2.12 -0.55
CA GLY A 102 8.59 -0.66 -0.46
C GLY A 102 9.61 -0.24 0.59
N SER A 103 10.30 0.88 0.39
CA SER A 103 11.31 1.38 1.33
C SER A 103 10.76 1.62 2.74
N ALA A 104 9.49 2.02 2.84
CA ALA A 104 8.76 2.24 4.09
C ALA A 104 8.02 1.00 4.62
N ILE A 105 8.01 -0.12 3.88
CA ILE A 105 7.36 -1.37 4.28
C ILE A 105 8.42 -2.28 4.89
N ARG A 106 8.61 -2.16 6.21
CA ARG A 106 9.70 -2.81 6.95
C ARG A 106 9.19 -3.61 8.15
N GLY A 107 9.85 -4.72 8.40
CA GLY A 107 9.59 -5.63 9.50
C GLY A 107 8.33 -6.49 9.33
N PRO A 108 8.07 -7.39 10.31
CA PRO A 108 7.00 -8.38 10.21
C PRO A 108 5.59 -7.81 10.43
N GLY A 109 5.48 -6.58 10.95
CA GLY A 109 4.21 -5.95 11.33
C GLY A 109 3.61 -5.00 10.28
N ARG A 110 4.16 -4.95 9.06
CA ARG A 110 3.72 -4.05 8.00
C ARG A 110 3.43 -4.78 6.70
N VAL A 111 2.32 -4.41 6.09
CA VAL A 111 1.89 -4.84 4.77
C VAL A 111 1.20 -3.66 4.08
N ASP A 112 1.44 -3.51 2.78
CA ASP A 112 0.67 -2.59 1.93
C ASP A 112 -0.11 -3.40 0.90
N LEU A 113 -1.39 -3.09 0.72
CA LEU A 113 -2.27 -3.78 -0.22
C LEU A 113 -2.39 -2.96 -1.49
N PHE A 114 -2.02 -3.55 -2.64
CA PHE A 114 -2.21 -2.88 -3.91
C PHE A 114 -3.70 -2.83 -4.26
N TRP A 115 -4.30 -1.64 -4.28
CA TRP A 115 -5.74 -1.46 -4.55
C TRP A 115 -6.11 -1.41 -6.03
N GLY A 116 -5.12 -1.37 -6.93
CA GLY A 116 -5.31 -1.14 -8.36
C GLY A 116 -5.02 0.31 -8.76
N ALA A 117 -5.48 0.68 -9.95
CA ALA A 117 -5.29 2.01 -10.53
C ALA A 117 -6.60 2.81 -10.57
N GLY A 118 -6.47 4.14 -10.67
CA GLY A 118 -7.59 5.07 -10.84
C GLY A 118 -8.10 5.71 -9.54
N PRO A 119 -9.08 6.62 -9.65
CA PRO A 119 -9.51 7.47 -8.53
C PRO A 119 -10.05 6.69 -7.33
N GLU A 120 -10.82 5.63 -7.59
CA GLU A 120 -11.42 4.81 -6.52
C GLU A 120 -10.37 4.01 -5.75
N ALA A 121 -9.39 3.42 -6.45
CA ALA A 121 -8.25 2.75 -5.82
C ALA A 121 -7.46 3.73 -4.94
N GLY A 122 -7.22 4.95 -5.43
CA GLY A 122 -6.57 6.02 -4.66
C GLY A 122 -7.36 6.43 -3.41
N ARG A 123 -8.69 6.49 -3.50
CA ARG A 123 -9.58 6.80 -2.37
C ARG A 123 -9.54 5.71 -1.31
N LEU A 124 -9.59 4.44 -1.72
CA LEU A 124 -9.50 3.30 -0.80
C LEU A 124 -8.12 3.25 -0.12
N ALA A 125 -7.04 3.37 -0.91
CA ALA A 125 -5.67 3.36 -0.41
C ALA A 125 -5.40 4.51 0.57
N GLY A 126 -5.83 5.74 0.25
CA GLY A 126 -5.60 6.92 1.09
C GLY A 126 -6.29 6.87 2.46
N ARG A 127 -7.36 6.08 2.60
CA ARG A 127 -8.06 5.85 3.87
C ARG A 127 -7.49 4.68 4.67
N MET A 128 -6.68 3.82 4.03
CA MET A 128 -6.24 2.58 4.64
C MET A 128 -5.14 2.83 5.69
N LYS A 129 -5.47 2.58 6.96
CA LYS A 129 -4.52 2.58 8.08
C LYS A 129 -5.04 1.69 9.21
N GLU A 130 -5.42 0.46 8.86
CA GLU A 130 -6.02 -0.48 9.81
C GLU A 130 -5.00 -1.49 10.33
N THR A 131 -5.30 -2.00 11.53
CA THR A 131 -4.66 -3.20 12.05
C THR A 131 -5.27 -4.44 11.41
N GLY A 132 -4.51 -5.53 11.39
CA GLY A 132 -4.96 -6.78 10.80
C GLY A 132 -4.01 -7.93 11.11
N SER A 133 -4.33 -9.10 10.58
CA SER A 133 -3.53 -10.31 10.67
C SER A 133 -3.22 -10.82 9.27
N LEU A 134 -1.96 -11.17 9.03
CA LEU A 134 -1.49 -11.77 7.80
C LEU A 134 -0.88 -13.12 8.14
N TYR A 135 -1.41 -14.18 7.54
CA TYR A 135 -0.94 -15.54 7.73
C TYR A 135 -0.29 -16.02 6.44
N PHE A 136 0.96 -16.47 6.48
CA PHE A 136 1.59 -17.11 5.33
C PHE A 136 1.35 -18.62 5.34
N LEU A 137 0.98 -19.16 4.18
CA LEU A 137 0.71 -20.57 4.01
C LEU A 137 2.01 -21.29 3.66
N LEU A 138 2.47 -22.14 4.57
CA LEU A 138 3.64 -22.98 4.35
C LEU A 138 3.20 -24.40 4.01
N LEU A 139 3.84 -24.98 3.00
CA LEU A 139 3.63 -26.38 2.68
C LEU A 139 4.07 -27.25 3.85
N ARG A 140 3.15 -28.06 4.37
CA ARG A 140 3.47 -29.06 5.38
C ARG A 140 4.48 -30.03 4.79
N ARG A 141 5.66 -30.14 5.41
CA ARG A 141 6.66 -31.15 5.05
C ARG A 141 5.99 -32.53 5.10
N ARG A 142 6.01 -33.26 3.99
CA ARG A 142 5.62 -34.67 3.99
C ARG A 142 6.67 -35.43 4.81
N VAL A 143 6.24 -35.99 5.94
CA VAL A 143 7.03 -36.99 6.66
C VAL A 143 6.79 -38.29 5.89
N LYS A 144 7.88 -38.90 5.39
CA LYS A 144 7.83 -40.25 4.83
C LYS A 144 7.70 -41.26 5.95
#